data_AF-A8NX73-F1
#
_entry.id   AF-A8NX73-F1
#
_cell.length_a   1.000
_cell.length_b   1.000
_cell.length_c   1.000
_cell.angle_alpha   90.00
_cell.angle_beta   90.00
_cell.angle_gamma   90.00
#
_symmetry.space_group_name_H-M   'P 1'
#
loop_
_entity.id
_entity.type
_entity.pdbx_description
1 polymer ?
#
loop_
_entity_poly.entity_id
_entity_poly.type
_entity_poly.pdbx_seq_one_letter_code
_entity_poly.pdbx_strand_id
1 'polypeptide(L)'
;MPFTDRTSEFRRTVADKENVIPEGRKLHAKAPSSVSSSEVASGKGYIHEAYTILSHIGTLTRMLGSIRRAYLNVDSRNPAPLSRQGSRNIDLNEGESAWSNIKYLSNEERDQIDLQARTILQQCSTRVKEMELLEKRRSELVQSKANPVFRLLPARLRQDESTLASDVIAAHRSSITWYLGRRLTEASQMQKEMQEERVKRQLERTKTLASGASREAAWMDTHIPEETSSGSSWLGDASSGFLAATLGTPNDHTRTPPQSYQPDSSFASEDEDDDLELTSSQILQFEAENAAILRNVQDTLESVQQAESRLMDISALQMELVTHLTRQTELTDQLYEDAIATTSTVEKSKAELKKAQERGKDSRLYLLVFLLGASFSLLFLHYY
;
A
#
# COMPACT_ATOMS: atom_id res chain seq x y z
N MET A 1 27.65 20.68 -9.31
CA MET A 1 27.99 21.12 -10.67
C MET A 1 26.78 21.88 -11.22
N PRO A 2 26.94 23.13 -11.68
CA PRO A 2 25.84 23.87 -12.30
C PRO A 2 25.47 23.24 -13.65
N PHE A 3 24.17 23.13 -13.93
CA PHE A 3 23.64 22.60 -15.19
C PHE A 3 23.84 23.65 -16.30
N THR A 4 24.62 23.32 -17.34
CA THR A 4 24.82 24.18 -18.51
C THR A 4 23.89 23.73 -19.62
N ASP A 5 22.89 24.55 -19.96
CA ASP A 5 21.97 24.27 -21.07
C ASP A 5 22.67 24.47 -22.42
N ARG A 6 22.99 23.35 -23.10
CA ARG A 6 23.63 23.33 -24.44
C ARG A 6 22.63 23.10 -25.57
N THR A 7 21.33 23.25 -25.32
CA THR A 7 20.30 22.90 -26.31
C THR A 7 20.36 23.79 -27.56
N SER A 8 20.83 25.04 -27.43
CA SER A 8 21.03 25.95 -28.56
C SER A 8 22.22 25.55 -29.45
N GLU A 9 23.32 25.11 -28.84
CA GLU A 9 24.52 24.62 -29.51
C GLU A 9 24.22 23.32 -30.29
N PHE A 10 23.44 22.43 -29.69
CA PHE A 10 22.94 21.21 -30.34
C PHE A 10 22.06 21.54 -31.56
N ARG A 11 21.11 22.48 -31.43
CA ARG A 11 20.25 22.87 -32.57
C ARG A 11 21.03 23.46 -33.74
N ARG A 12 22.07 24.26 -33.46
CA ARG A 12 22.95 24.82 -34.51
C ARG A 12 23.74 23.74 -35.23
N THR A 13 24.37 22.83 -34.48
CA THR A 13 25.14 21.74 -35.07
C THR A 13 24.28 20.78 -35.90
N VAL A 14 23.02 20.54 -35.51
CA VAL A 14 22.07 19.76 -36.32
C VAL A 14 21.77 20.47 -37.65
N ALA A 15 21.44 21.77 -37.62
CA ALA A 15 21.15 22.54 -38.83
C ALA A 15 22.35 22.62 -39.79
N ASP A 16 23.56 22.82 -39.24
CA ASP A 16 24.80 22.85 -40.03
C ASP A 16 25.07 21.50 -40.71
N LYS A 17 24.75 20.39 -40.04
CA LYS A 17 24.94 19.04 -40.59
C LYS A 17 23.87 18.66 -41.61
N GLU A 18 22.64 19.12 -41.42
CA GLU A 18 21.53 18.89 -42.37
C GLU A 18 21.85 19.49 -43.74
N ASN A 19 22.47 20.67 -43.78
CA ASN A 19 22.88 21.36 -45.01
C ASN A 19 24.06 20.70 -45.74
N VAL A 20 24.82 19.82 -45.07
CA VAL A 20 26.03 19.18 -45.62
C VAL A 20 25.74 17.79 -46.22
N ILE A 21 24.57 17.20 -45.95
CA ILE A 21 24.21 15.89 -46.48
C ILE A 21 23.64 16.06 -47.90
N PRO A 22 24.30 15.55 -48.96
CA PRO A 22 23.78 15.65 -50.32
C PRO A 22 22.44 14.92 -50.44
N GLU A 23 21.46 15.55 -51.10
CA GLU A 23 20.08 15.03 -51.22
C GLU A 23 20.00 13.60 -51.80
N GLY A 24 21.01 13.15 -52.56
CA GLY A 24 21.07 11.77 -53.07
C GLY A 24 21.33 10.68 -52.02
N ARG A 25 21.72 11.05 -50.79
CA ARG A 25 21.73 10.17 -49.60
C ARG A 25 20.52 10.38 -48.69
N LYS A 26 19.51 11.14 -49.14
CA LYS A 26 18.12 10.88 -48.75
C LYS A 26 17.70 9.56 -49.41
N LEU A 27 18.42 8.46 -49.13
CA LEU A 27 17.77 7.17 -49.02
C LEU A 27 16.57 7.49 -48.17
N HIS A 28 15.36 7.36 -48.72
CA HIS A 28 14.13 7.46 -47.98
C HIS A 28 14.41 6.85 -46.61
N ALA A 29 14.62 7.69 -45.60
CA ALA A 29 14.59 7.26 -44.23
C ALA A 29 13.15 6.81 -44.18
N LYS A 30 12.92 5.51 -44.39
CA LYS A 30 11.60 4.90 -44.34
C LYS A 30 11.07 5.49 -43.05
N ALA A 31 10.09 6.39 -43.19
CA ALA A 31 9.45 7.01 -42.04
C ALA A 31 9.19 5.84 -41.09
N PRO A 32 9.65 5.89 -39.83
CA PRO A 32 9.63 4.75 -38.93
C PRO A 32 8.26 4.12 -39.10
N SER A 33 8.27 2.88 -39.62
CA SER A 33 7.11 2.16 -40.13
C SER A 33 5.93 2.49 -39.25
N SER A 34 4.92 3.16 -39.82
CA SER A 34 3.78 3.76 -39.12
C SER A 34 3.42 2.97 -37.86
N VAL A 35 3.98 3.37 -36.71
CA VAL A 35 3.44 2.91 -35.42
C VAL A 35 2.02 3.42 -35.48
N SER A 36 1.06 2.52 -35.53
CA SER A 36 -0.33 2.91 -35.79
C SER A 36 -0.69 3.98 -34.77
N SER A 37 -1.31 5.08 -35.21
CA SER A 37 -1.74 6.15 -34.30
C SER A 37 -2.55 5.60 -33.12
N SER A 38 -3.24 4.48 -33.34
CA SER A 38 -3.92 3.64 -32.35
C SER A 38 -3.01 3.07 -31.25
N GLU A 39 -1.84 2.52 -31.57
CA GLU A 39 -0.90 1.97 -30.57
C GLU A 39 -0.30 3.07 -29.68
N VAL A 40 0.00 4.23 -30.26
CA VAL A 40 0.49 5.40 -29.51
C VAL A 40 -0.61 5.96 -28.59
N ALA A 41 -1.84 6.06 -29.08
CA ALA A 41 -2.98 6.46 -28.27
C ALA A 41 -3.26 5.47 -27.13
N SER A 42 -3.19 4.16 -27.41
CA SER A 42 -3.35 3.11 -26.40
C SER A 42 -2.24 3.15 -25.35
N GLY A 43 -1.00 3.42 -25.76
CA GLY A 43 0.12 3.63 -24.84
C GLY A 43 -0.09 4.84 -23.93
N LYS A 44 -0.57 5.97 -24.48
CA LYS A 44 -0.91 7.15 -23.68
C LYS A 44 -2.03 6.88 -22.69
N GLY A 45 -3.07 6.14 -23.09
CA GLY A 45 -4.15 5.70 -22.21
C GLY A 45 -3.65 4.86 -21.04
N TYR A 46 -2.79 3.88 -21.31
CA TYR A 46 -2.17 3.03 -20.27
C TYR A 46 -1.38 3.84 -19.24
N ILE A 47 -0.57 4.81 -19.70
CA ILE A 47 0.23 5.65 -18.81
C ILE A 47 -0.66 6.62 -18.02
N HIS A 48 -1.70 7.17 -18.63
CA HIS A 48 -2.64 8.05 -17.94
C HIS A 48 -3.38 7.31 -16.81
N GLU A 49 -3.82 6.07 -17.08
CA GLU A 49 -4.41 5.18 -16.09
C GLU A 49 -3.44 4.91 -14.92
N ALA A 50 -2.17 4.62 -15.23
CA ALA A 50 -1.13 4.43 -14.23
C ALA A 50 -0.96 5.66 -13.30
N TYR A 51 -0.91 6.86 -13.87
CA TYR A 51 -0.81 8.11 -13.10
C TYR A 51 -2.06 8.37 -12.25
N THR A 52 -3.23 7.99 -12.75
CA THR A 52 -4.49 8.14 -12.02
C THR A 52 -4.47 7.25 -10.78
N ILE A 53 -4.09 5.98 -10.93
CA ILE A 53 -3.91 5.04 -9.81
C ILE A 53 -2.86 5.57 -8.83
N LEU A 54 -1.71 6.04 -9.32
CA LEU A 54 -0.65 6.61 -8.48
C LEU A 54 -1.15 7.83 -7.70
N SER A 55 -1.96 8.68 -8.31
CA SER A 55 -2.58 9.83 -7.65
C SER A 55 -3.49 9.37 -6.51
N HIS A 56 -4.36 8.39 -6.74
CA HIS A 56 -5.25 7.87 -5.70
C HIS A 56 -4.48 7.25 -4.53
N ILE A 57 -3.47 6.40 -4.82
CA ILE A 57 -2.61 5.81 -3.79
C ILE A 57 -1.86 6.91 -3.03
N GLY A 58 -1.28 7.87 -3.74
CA GLY A 58 -0.53 8.99 -3.15
C GLY A 58 -1.39 9.86 -2.24
N THR A 59 -2.59 10.24 -2.68
CA THR A 59 -3.56 10.99 -1.87
C THR A 59 -3.95 10.21 -0.62
N LEU A 60 -4.25 8.91 -0.78
CA LEU A 60 -4.58 8.03 0.35
C LEU A 60 -3.45 7.96 1.36
N THR A 61 -2.21 7.67 0.94
CA THR A 61 -1.06 7.58 1.83
C THR A 61 -0.80 8.88 2.59
N ARG A 62 -0.91 10.04 1.92
CA ARG A 62 -0.74 11.34 2.58
C ARG A 62 -1.83 11.62 3.60
N MET A 63 -3.09 11.34 3.23
CA MET A 63 -4.25 11.51 4.11
C MET A 63 -4.12 10.60 5.35
N LEU A 64 -3.85 9.30 5.19
CA LEU A 64 -3.58 8.36 6.30
C LEU A 64 -2.45 8.87 7.21
N GLY A 65 -1.36 9.38 6.64
CA GLY A 65 -0.26 9.98 7.40
C GLY A 65 -0.67 11.21 8.21
N SER A 66 -1.51 12.09 7.65
CA SER A 66 -1.97 13.32 8.30
C SER A 66 -2.94 13.05 9.46
N ILE A 67 -3.85 12.09 9.29
CA ILE A 67 -4.87 11.76 10.30
C ILE A 67 -4.35 10.79 11.36
N ARG A 68 -3.20 10.12 11.17
CA ARG A 68 -2.67 9.09 12.06
C ARG A 68 -2.75 9.49 13.54
N ARG A 69 -2.36 10.71 13.89
CA ARG A 69 -2.39 11.18 15.29
C ARG A 69 -3.80 11.32 15.85
N ALA A 70 -4.73 11.91 15.07
CA ALA A 70 -6.12 12.09 15.47
C ALA A 70 -6.89 10.76 15.50
N TYR A 71 -6.58 9.86 14.56
CA TYR A 71 -7.15 8.53 14.45
C TYR A 71 -6.77 7.65 15.65
N LEU A 72 -5.49 7.64 16.04
CA LEU A 72 -4.98 6.84 17.15
C LEU A 72 -5.36 7.37 18.55
N ASN A 73 -5.80 8.63 18.64
CA ASN A 73 -6.23 9.22 19.90
C ASN A 73 -7.65 8.75 20.25
N VAL A 74 -7.78 7.63 20.97
CA VAL A 74 -9.06 7.02 21.39
C VAL A 74 -9.63 7.67 22.66
N ASP A 75 -8.96 8.68 23.24
CA ASP A 75 -9.39 9.30 24.49
C ASP A 75 -10.66 10.13 24.36
N SER A 76 -11.76 9.56 24.86
CA SER A 76 -13.07 10.21 25.04
C SER A 76 -13.10 11.22 26.19
N ARG A 77 -12.02 11.33 26.98
CA ARG A 77 -11.96 12.18 28.19
C ARG A 77 -11.94 13.67 27.90
N ASN A 78 -11.79 14.05 26.64
CA ASN A 78 -11.88 15.44 26.22
C ASN A 78 -12.93 15.57 25.12
N PRO A 79 -14.23 15.55 25.46
CA PRO A 79 -15.25 15.96 24.50
C PRO A 79 -14.93 17.42 24.17
N ALA A 80 -14.41 17.67 22.96
CA ALA A 80 -14.39 19.02 22.42
C ALA A 80 -15.81 19.59 22.54
N PRO A 81 -15.97 20.89 22.83
CA PRO A 81 -17.28 21.47 23.10
C PRO A 81 -18.21 21.18 21.91
N LEU A 82 -19.34 20.54 22.22
CA LEU A 82 -20.42 20.05 21.33
C LEU A 82 -21.04 21.10 20.38
N SER A 83 -20.46 22.29 20.26
CA SER A 83 -21.07 23.44 19.59
C SER A 83 -20.66 23.62 18.12
N ARG A 84 -19.79 22.81 17.50
CA ARG A 84 -19.34 23.14 16.13
C ARG A 84 -18.86 22.03 15.19
N GLN A 85 -19.17 20.76 15.41
CA GLN A 85 -18.94 19.73 14.39
C GLN A 85 -20.26 19.08 14.01
N GLY A 86 -20.96 19.67 13.04
CA GLY A 86 -21.90 18.89 12.24
C GLY A 86 -21.13 17.77 11.54
N SER A 87 -21.77 16.62 11.40
CA SER A 87 -21.27 15.45 10.66
C SER A 87 -20.57 15.92 9.37
N ARG A 88 -19.24 15.92 9.37
CA ARG A 88 -18.50 16.26 8.16
C ARG A 88 -18.64 15.06 7.23
N ASN A 89 -19.21 15.28 6.05
CA ASN A 89 -19.11 14.26 5.00
C ASN A 89 -17.64 14.23 4.60
N ILE A 90 -16.95 13.17 4.99
CA ILE A 90 -15.54 12.98 4.75
C ILE A 90 -15.36 12.66 3.27
N ASP A 91 -15.03 13.68 2.45
CA ASP A 91 -14.68 13.49 1.04
C ASP A 91 -13.16 13.36 0.87
N LEU A 92 -12.74 12.20 0.38
CA LEU A 92 -11.35 11.81 0.12
C LEU A 92 -10.71 12.62 -1.01
N ASN A 93 -11.53 13.34 -1.77
CA ASN A 93 -11.10 14.22 -2.84
C ASN A 93 -10.88 15.67 -2.38
N GLU A 94 -11.20 16.01 -1.11
CA GLU A 94 -10.84 17.31 -0.55
C GLU A 94 -9.33 17.43 -0.36
N GLY A 95 -8.79 18.59 -0.74
CA GLY A 95 -7.35 18.87 -0.72
C GLY A 95 -6.69 18.67 0.64
N GLU A 96 -5.37 18.53 0.65
CA GLU A 96 -4.53 18.20 1.82
C GLU A 96 -4.80 19.05 3.08
N SER A 97 -5.35 20.26 2.92
CA SER A 97 -5.74 21.16 4.01
C SER A 97 -6.97 20.72 4.82
N ALA A 98 -7.86 19.90 4.26
CA ALA A 98 -9.05 19.43 4.97
C ALA A 98 -8.66 18.46 6.10
N TRP A 99 -7.62 17.66 5.86
CA TRP A 99 -7.20 16.57 6.73
C TRP A 99 -6.21 16.98 7.82
N SER A 100 -5.34 17.95 7.54
CA SER A 100 -4.34 18.44 8.49
C SER A 100 -4.93 19.21 9.68
N ASN A 101 -6.13 19.76 9.52
CA ASN A 101 -6.81 20.54 10.56
C ASN A 101 -7.64 19.69 11.54
N ILE A 102 -7.71 18.37 11.34
CA ILE A 102 -8.51 17.46 12.17
C ILE A 102 -7.69 17.02 13.38
N LYS A 103 -8.08 17.50 14.57
CA LYS A 103 -7.40 17.18 15.84
C LYS A 103 -8.05 16.01 16.59
N TYR A 104 -9.35 15.81 16.39
CA TYR A 104 -10.14 14.76 17.04
C TYR A 104 -11.10 14.14 16.03
N LEU A 105 -11.34 12.84 16.18
CA LEU A 105 -12.23 12.05 15.34
C LEU A 105 -13.17 11.25 16.25
N SER A 106 -14.43 11.09 15.87
CA SER A 106 -15.36 10.18 16.54
C SER A 106 -15.08 8.72 16.15
N ASN A 107 -15.64 7.76 16.89
CA ASN A 107 -15.46 6.34 16.56
C ASN A 107 -16.10 6.01 15.20
N GLU A 108 -17.26 6.61 14.90
CA GLU A 108 -17.97 6.45 13.64
C GLU A 108 -17.22 7.07 12.45
N GLU A 109 -16.63 8.26 12.61
CA GLU A 109 -15.82 8.86 11.56
C GLU A 109 -14.54 8.04 11.29
N ARG A 110 -13.92 7.43 12.33
CA ARG A 110 -12.81 6.48 12.14
C ARG A 110 -13.24 5.28 11.30
N ASP A 111 -14.42 4.75 11.59
CA ASP A 111 -14.98 3.61 10.90
C ASP A 111 -15.29 3.92 9.43
N GLN A 112 -15.78 5.12 9.14
CA GLN A 112 -16.00 5.61 7.78
C GLN A 112 -14.68 5.72 7.01
N ILE A 113 -13.64 6.28 7.63
CA ILE A 113 -12.30 6.39 7.03
C ILE A 113 -11.75 4.99 6.71
N ASP A 114 -11.89 4.03 7.62
CA ASP A 114 -11.42 2.66 7.42
C ASP A 114 -12.11 1.99 6.22
N LEU A 115 -13.43 2.15 6.12
CA LEU A 115 -14.22 1.61 5.01
C LEU A 115 -13.80 2.26 3.68
N GLN A 116 -13.71 3.59 3.67
CA GLN A 116 -13.32 4.36 2.50
C GLN A 116 -11.91 4.02 2.00
N ALA A 117 -10.93 3.97 2.92
CA ALA A 117 -9.56 3.58 2.61
C ALA A 117 -9.50 2.18 2.00
N ARG A 118 -10.24 1.22 2.57
CA ARG A 118 -10.35 -0.14 2.04
C ARG A 118 -10.92 -0.16 0.63
N THR A 119 -12.02 0.56 0.39
CA THR A 119 -12.64 0.62 -0.94
C THR A 119 -11.67 1.18 -1.98
N ILE A 120 -10.92 2.24 -1.67
CA ILE A 120 -9.89 2.78 -2.56
C ILE A 120 -8.80 1.74 -2.82
N LEU A 121 -8.28 1.07 -1.78
CA LEU A 121 -7.25 0.05 -1.96
C LEU A 121 -7.72 -1.11 -2.84
N GLN A 122 -8.96 -1.57 -2.66
CA GLN A 122 -9.55 -2.61 -3.49
C GLN A 122 -9.72 -2.16 -4.95
N GLN A 123 -10.23 -0.95 -5.17
CA GLN A 123 -10.39 -0.40 -6.52
C GLN A 123 -9.03 -0.25 -7.23
N CYS A 124 -8.03 0.29 -6.54
CA CYS A 124 -6.67 0.41 -7.06
C CYS A 124 -6.07 -0.97 -7.37
N SER A 125 -6.26 -1.96 -6.49
CA SER A 125 -5.82 -3.35 -6.71
C SER A 125 -6.42 -3.94 -7.99
N THR A 126 -7.75 -3.81 -8.16
CA THR A 126 -8.45 -4.31 -9.35
C THR A 126 -7.96 -3.61 -10.62
N ARG A 127 -7.78 -2.28 -10.60
CA ARG A 127 -7.26 -1.52 -11.75
C ARG A 127 -5.83 -1.93 -12.11
N VAL A 128 -4.96 -2.15 -11.12
CA VAL A 128 -3.60 -2.66 -11.36
C VAL A 128 -3.64 -4.05 -12.00
N LYS A 129 -4.48 -4.96 -11.50
CA LYS A 129 -4.67 -6.29 -12.11
C LYS A 129 -5.22 -6.20 -13.54
N GLU A 130 -6.15 -5.29 -13.81
CA GLU A 130 -6.67 -5.05 -15.16
C GLU A 130 -5.56 -4.58 -16.11
N MET A 131 -4.71 -3.65 -15.67
CA MET A 131 -3.54 -3.21 -16.46
C MET A 131 -2.56 -4.35 -16.76
N GLU A 132 -2.35 -5.26 -15.83
CA GLU A 132 -1.51 -6.44 -16.04
C GLU A 132 -2.14 -7.42 -17.04
N LEU A 133 -3.45 -7.65 -16.94
CA LEU A 133 -4.18 -8.48 -17.91
C LEU A 133 -4.17 -7.86 -19.31
N LEU A 134 -4.25 -6.54 -19.42
CA LEU A 134 -4.11 -5.83 -20.69
C LEU A 134 -2.73 -6.05 -21.29
N GLU A 135 -1.67 -6.00 -20.48
CA GLU A 135 -0.31 -6.24 -20.97
C GLU A 135 -0.08 -7.70 -21.33
N LYS A 136 -0.63 -8.64 -20.55
CA LYS A 136 -0.58 -10.07 -20.88
C LYS A 136 -1.29 -10.38 -22.20
N ARG A 137 -2.48 -9.79 -22.44
CA ARG A 137 -3.17 -9.94 -23.73
C ARG A 137 -2.36 -9.34 -24.89
N ARG A 138 -1.69 -8.20 -24.67
CA ARG A 138 -0.81 -7.60 -25.67
C ARG A 138 0.36 -8.53 -26.00
N SER A 139 1.05 -9.07 -25.00
CA SER A 139 2.20 -9.95 -25.22
C SER A 139 1.79 -11.24 -25.94
N GLU A 140 0.65 -11.82 -25.58
CA GLU A 140 0.07 -12.98 -26.29
C GLU A 140 -0.25 -12.66 -27.76
N LEU A 141 -0.83 -11.49 -28.06
CA LEU A 141 -1.12 -11.08 -29.44
C LEU A 141 0.16 -10.82 -30.25
N VAL A 142 1.20 -10.29 -29.63
CA VAL A 142 2.51 -10.11 -30.28
C VAL A 142 3.14 -11.48 -30.56
N GLN A 143 3.07 -12.41 -29.61
CA GLN A 143 3.55 -13.77 -29.79
C GLN A 143 2.74 -14.54 -30.85
N SER A 144 1.42 -14.37 -30.91
CA SER A 144 0.57 -15.04 -31.90
C SER A 144 0.76 -14.49 -33.32
N LYS A 145 1.12 -13.20 -33.44
CA LYS A 145 1.46 -12.57 -34.73
C LYS A 145 2.86 -12.96 -35.23
N ALA A 146 3.73 -13.49 -34.37
CA ALA A 146 5.02 -13.99 -34.80
C ALA A 146 4.84 -15.26 -35.64
N ASN A 147 5.10 -15.14 -36.95
CA ASN A 147 4.94 -16.20 -37.94
C ASN A 147 5.60 -17.53 -37.48
N PRO A 148 4.91 -18.69 -37.54
CA PRO A 148 5.43 -19.97 -37.07
C PRO A 148 6.68 -20.44 -37.85
N VAL A 149 6.84 -19.98 -39.10
CA VAL A 149 8.01 -20.27 -39.95
C VAL A 149 9.28 -19.59 -39.42
N PHE A 150 9.16 -18.40 -38.85
CA PHE A 150 10.28 -17.72 -38.19
C PHE A 150 10.66 -18.40 -36.88
N ARG A 151 9.82 -19.33 -36.37
CA ARG A 151 10.13 -20.14 -35.19
C ARG A 151 11.22 -21.19 -35.43
N LEU A 152 11.60 -21.45 -36.68
CA LEU A 152 12.63 -22.41 -37.07
C LEU A 152 13.96 -21.73 -37.46
N LEU A 153 13.98 -20.40 -37.63
CA LEU A 153 15.19 -19.66 -37.96
C LEU A 153 16.11 -19.49 -36.73
N PRO A 154 17.45 -19.43 -36.93
CA PRO A 154 18.40 -19.13 -35.86
C PRO A 154 18.05 -17.80 -35.17
N ALA A 155 18.18 -17.73 -33.85
CA ALA A 155 17.81 -16.56 -33.03
C ALA A 155 18.34 -15.21 -33.57
N ARG A 156 19.51 -15.23 -34.25
CA ARG A 156 20.13 -14.06 -34.89
C ARG A 156 19.33 -13.45 -36.05
N LEU A 157 18.42 -14.18 -36.65
CA LEU A 157 17.59 -13.73 -37.79
C LEU A 157 16.11 -13.53 -37.40
N ARG A 158 15.75 -13.76 -36.13
CA ARG A 158 14.37 -13.69 -35.62
C ARG A 158 13.99 -12.33 -35.02
N GLN A 159 14.98 -11.52 -34.67
CA GLN A 159 14.76 -10.25 -33.99
C GLN A 159 14.38 -9.17 -35.01
N ASP A 160 13.07 -9.02 -35.22
CA ASP A 160 12.52 -7.92 -36.00
C ASP A 160 12.47 -6.66 -35.11
N GLU A 161 12.75 -5.46 -35.65
CA GLU A 161 12.81 -4.21 -34.87
C GLU A 161 11.51 -3.97 -34.07
N SER A 162 10.37 -4.44 -34.59
CA SER A 162 9.05 -4.36 -33.97
C SER A 162 8.87 -5.27 -32.75
N THR A 163 9.39 -6.50 -32.77
CA THR A 163 9.30 -7.43 -31.64
C THR A 163 10.21 -6.99 -30.49
N LEU A 164 11.34 -6.39 -30.82
CA LEU A 164 12.28 -5.82 -29.85
C LEU A 164 11.66 -4.63 -29.11
N ALA A 165 11.05 -3.71 -29.85
CA ALA A 165 10.34 -2.59 -29.27
C ALA A 165 9.17 -3.06 -28.37
N SER A 166 8.48 -4.15 -28.75
CA SER A 166 7.42 -4.70 -27.90
C SER A 166 7.95 -5.30 -26.61
N ASP A 167 9.10 -5.98 -26.61
CA ASP A 167 9.69 -6.59 -25.41
C ASP A 167 10.12 -5.51 -24.41
N VAL A 168 10.75 -4.44 -24.89
CA VAL A 168 11.11 -3.27 -24.05
C VAL A 168 9.87 -2.58 -23.50
N ILE A 169 8.82 -2.43 -24.29
CA ILE A 169 7.54 -1.86 -23.82
C ILE A 169 6.90 -2.78 -22.76
N ALA A 170 6.95 -4.09 -22.93
CA ALA A 170 6.43 -5.05 -21.97
C ALA A 170 7.17 -4.96 -20.63
N ALA A 171 8.50 -4.91 -20.65
CA ALA A 171 9.32 -4.70 -19.45
C ALA A 171 9.05 -3.34 -18.77
N HIS A 172 8.86 -2.27 -19.56
CA HIS A 172 8.50 -0.96 -19.01
C HIS A 172 7.11 -0.97 -18.37
N ARG A 173 6.13 -1.67 -18.96
CA ARG A 173 4.78 -1.74 -18.40
C ARG A 173 4.69 -2.66 -17.19
N SER A 174 5.42 -3.78 -17.18
CA SER A 174 5.53 -4.65 -16.00
C SER A 174 6.20 -3.93 -14.83
N SER A 175 7.25 -3.13 -15.07
CA SER A 175 7.86 -2.31 -14.02
C SER A 175 6.91 -1.22 -13.48
N ILE A 176 6.05 -0.64 -14.32
CA ILE A 176 5.01 0.30 -13.86
C ILE A 176 4.02 -0.40 -12.92
N THR A 177 3.45 -1.53 -13.33
CA THR A 177 2.47 -2.25 -12.50
C THR A 177 3.11 -2.78 -11.22
N TRP A 178 4.36 -3.25 -11.28
CA TRP A 178 5.14 -3.60 -10.09
C TRP A 178 5.33 -2.40 -9.14
N TYR A 179 5.68 -1.22 -9.67
CA TYR A 179 5.83 -0.02 -8.85
C TYR A 179 4.52 0.39 -8.17
N LEU A 180 3.41 0.37 -8.92
CA LEU A 180 2.08 0.64 -8.37
C LEU A 180 1.68 -0.39 -7.31
N GLY A 181 1.91 -1.68 -7.58
CA GLY A 181 1.67 -2.78 -6.64
C GLY A 181 2.47 -2.61 -5.35
N ARG A 182 3.74 -2.23 -5.46
CA ARG A 182 4.59 -1.94 -4.30
C ARG A 182 4.05 -0.76 -3.48
N ARG A 183 3.67 0.34 -4.12
CA ARG A 183 3.07 1.50 -3.44
C ARG A 183 1.75 1.17 -2.77
N LEU A 184 0.93 0.33 -3.41
CA LEU A 184 -0.33 -0.14 -2.86
C LEU A 184 -0.12 -1.01 -1.62
N THR A 185 0.88 -1.91 -1.66
CA THR A 185 1.27 -2.71 -0.50
C THR A 185 1.76 -1.84 0.65
N GLU A 186 2.59 -0.83 0.38
CA GLU A 186 3.05 0.15 1.39
C GLU A 186 1.87 0.91 2.02
N ALA A 187 0.89 1.37 1.22
CA ALA A 187 -0.31 2.03 1.71
C ALA A 187 -1.19 1.10 2.56
N SER A 188 -1.37 -0.16 2.13
CA SER A 188 -2.16 -1.16 2.86
C SER A 188 -1.51 -1.54 4.20
N GLN A 189 -0.18 -1.60 4.25
CA GLN A 189 0.57 -1.84 5.49
C GLN A 189 0.35 -0.69 6.47
N MET A 190 0.41 0.57 6.01
CA MET A 190 0.15 1.73 6.86
C MET A 190 -1.26 1.72 7.44
N GLN A 191 -2.28 1.36 6.65
CA GLN A 191 -3.65 1.22 7.14
C GLN A 191 -3.76 0.13 8.21
N LYS A 192 -3.19 -1.05 7.94
CA LYS A 192 -3.21 -2.18 8.88
C LYS A 192 -2.55 -1.82 10.20
N GLU A 193 -1.36 -1.22 10.19
CA GLU A 193 -0.66 -0.81 11.42
C GLU A 193 -1.51 0.15 12.28
N MET A 194 -2.23 1.07 11.64
CA MET A 194 -3.13 1.96 12.38
C MET A 194 -4.33 1.22 12.97
N GLN A 195 -4.90 0.26 12.25
CA GLN A 195 -6.03 -0.55 12.72
C GLN A 195 -5.63 -1.50 13.84
N GLU A 196 -4.47 -2.16 13.73
CA GLU A 196 -3.90 -3.01 14.79
C GLU A 196 -3.72 -2.22 16.07
N GLU A 197 -3.13 -1.03 15.97
CA GLU A 197 -2.89 -0.16 17.10
C GLU A 197 -4.23 0.36 17.71
N ARG A 198 -5.24 0.64 16.88
CA ARG A 198 -6.58 1.02 17.37
C ARG A 198 -7.24 -0.12 18.13
N VAL A 199 -7.30 -1.32 17.54
CA VAL A 199 -7.88 -2.52 18.17
C VAL A 199 -7.16 -2.81 19.48
N LYS A 200 -5.83 -2.72 19.49
CA LYS A 200 -5.01 -2.89 20.69
C LYS A 200 -5.38 -1.88 21.79
N ARG A 201 -5.51 -0.58 21.47
CA ARG A 201 -5.94 0.43 22.46
C ARG A 201 -7.36 0.19 22.98
N GLN A 202 -8.27 -0.25 22.11
CA GLN A 202 -9.63 -0.59 22.52
C GLN A 202 -9.65 -1.81 23.45
N LEU A 203 -8.89 -2.85 23.14
CA LEU A 203 -8.75 -4.06 23.97
C LEU A 203 -8.06 -3.78 25.31
N GLU A 204 -7.04 -2.92 25.33
CA GLU A 204 -6.45 -2.45 26.58
C GLU A 204 -7.48 -1.69 27.41
N ARG A 205 -8.33 -0.87 26.80
CA ARG A 205 -9.39 -0.14 27.49
C ARG A 205 -10.43 -1.08 28.10
N THR A 206 -10.95 -2.05 27.34
CA THR A 206 -11.90 -3.03 27.89
C THR A 206 -11.29 -3.81 29.04
N LYS A 207 -10.01 -4.18 28.94
CA LYS A 207 -9.24 -4.81 30.03
C LYS A 207 -9.11 -3.89 31.25
N THR A 208 -8.82 -2.60 31.07
CA THR A 208 -8.72 -1.65 32.19
C THR A 208 -10.07 -1.38 32.85
N LEU A 209 -11.16 -1.26 32.08
CA LEU A 209 -12.51 -1.08 32.61
C LEU A 209 -12.95 -2.29 33.42
N ALA A 210 -12.68 -3.50 32.92
CA ALA A 210 -12.93 -4.74 33.65
C ALA A 210 -12.11 -4.80 34.94
N SER A 211 -10.80 -4.51 34.88
CA SER A 211 -9.93 -4.51 36.06
C SER A 211 -10.29 -3.42 37.09
N GLY A 212 -10.80 -2.28 36.62
CA GLY A 212 -11.29 -1.18 37.44
C GLY A 212 -12.54 -1.59 38.21
N ALA A 213 -13.52 -2.16 37.51
CA ALA A 213 -14.76 -2.68 38.11
C ALA A 213 -14.48 -3.82 39.11
N SER A 214 -13.59 -4.76 38.78
CA SER A 214 -13.18 -5.83 39.70
C SER A 214 -12.48 -5.29 40.95
N ARG A 215 -11.65 -4.26 40.77
CA ARG A 215 -10.96 -3.62 41.90
C ARG A 215 -11.95 -2.87 42.78
N GLU A 216 -12.86 -2.10 42.19
CA GLU A 216 -13.91 -1.35 42.91
C GLU A 216 -14.87 -2.28 43.66
N ALA A 217 -15.24 -3.42 43.06
CA ALA A 217 -15.98 -4.49 43.75
C ALA A 217 -15.20 -5.06 44.95
N ALA A 218 -13.89 -5.29 44.81
CA ALA A 218 -13.06 -5.75 45.91
C ALA A 218 -12.95 -4.71 47.05
N TRP A 219 -12.94 -3.40 46.74
CA TRP A 219 -12.97 -2.34 47.76
C TRP A 219 -14.33 -2.24 48.46
N MET A 220 -15.45 -2.48 47.77
CA MET A 220 -16.77 -2.55 48.38
C MET A 220 -16.92 -3.78 49.30
N ASP A 221 -16.33 -4.92 48.92
CA ASP A 221 -16.31 -6.15 49.73
C ASP A 221 -15.48 -6.01 51.01
N THR A 222 -14.45 -5.14 51.02
CA THR A 222 -13.62 -4.87 52.22
C THR A 222 -14.24 -3.89 53.21
N HIS A 223 -15.43 -3.33 52.94
CA HIS A 223 -16.13 -2.39 53.82
C HIS A 223 -17.44 -2.94 54.38
N ILE A 224 -17.67 -4.25 54.23
CA ILE A 224 -18.73 -4.97 54.96
C ILE A 224 -18.08 -5.53 56.25
N PRO A 225 -18.49 -5.11 57.45
CA PRO A 225 -17.97 -5.69 58.69
C PRO A 225 -18.39 -7.16 58.78
N GLU A 226 -17.42 -8.06 58.93
CA GLU A 226 -17.63 -9.49 59.21
C GLU A 226 -18.25 -9.71 60.60
N GLU A 227 -19.49 -9.31 60.89
CA GLU A 227 -20.24 -9.89 62.02
C GLU A 227 -21.75 -9.90 61.74
N THR A 228 -22.29 -11.04 61.29
CA THR A 228 -23.45 -11.74 61.87
C THR A 228 -23.92 -12.91 61.00
N SER A 229 -24.24 -13.99 61.69
CA SER A 229 -24.71 -15.28 61.19
C SER A 229 -26.05 -15.24 60.44
N SER A 230 -26.19 -16.16 59.48
CA SER A 230 -27.45 -16.72 58.95
C SER A 230 -28.40 -15.76 58.22
N GLY A 231 -28.24 -15.65 56.89
CA GLY A 231 -29.24 -15.04 56.03
C GLY A 231 -28.84 -15.00 54.56
N SER A 232 -29.29 -15.99 53.78
CA SER A 232 -29.45 -15.95 52.32
C SER A 232 -28.35 -15.27 51.48
N SER A 233 -27.23 -15.99 51.26
CA SER A 233 -26.39 -15.76 50.09
C SER A 233 -27.07 -16.35 48.85
N TRP A 234 -27.86 -15.53 48.13
CA TRP A 234 -28.38 -15.89 46.79
C TRP A 234 -27.64 -15.13 45.66
N LEU A 235 -26.81 -14.13 45.96
CA LEU A 235 -26.19 -13.30 44.89
C LEU A 235 -24.67 -13.08 45.01
N GLY A 236 -23.98 -13.78 45.92
CA GLY A 236 -22.58 -13.48 46.24
C GLY A 236 -21.51 -14.40 45.64
N ASP A 237 -21.82 -15.67 45.35
CA ASP A 237 -20.78 -16.71 45.10
C ASP A 237 -20.68 -17.17 43.63
N ALA A 238 -21.62 -16.76 42.77
CA ALA A 238 -21.68 -17.22 41.38
C ALA A 238 -21.07 -16.25 40.36
N SER A 239 -20.83 -14.97 40.70
CA SER A 239 -20.32 -13.97 39.74
C SER A 239 -18.81 -13.70 39.88
N SER A 240 -18.26 -13.87 41.08
CA SER A 240 -16.84 -13.68 41.40
C SER A 240 -15.98 -14.88 40.96
N GLY A 241 -16.47 -16.11 41.10
CA GLY A 241 -15.77 -17.33 40.67
C GLY A 241 -15.75 -17.57 39.16
N PHE A 242 -16.82 -17.20 38.43
CA PHE A 242 -16.91 -17.44 36.99
C PHE A 242 -16.09 -16.42 36.17
N LEU A 243 -15.93 -15.18 36.63
CA LEU A 243 -15.13 -14.18 35.90
C LEU A 243 -13.63 -14.37 36.15
N ALA A 244 -13.22 -14.81 37.35
CA ALA A 244 -11.82 -15.08 37.68
C ALA A 244 -11.27 -16.36 36.98
N ALA A 245 -12.07 -17.41 36.85
CA ALA A 245 -11.64 -18.68 36.27
C ALA A 245 -11.45 -18.65 34.74
N THR A 246 -12.05 -17.68 34.04
CA THR A 246 -11.97 -17.60 32.56
C THR A 246 -10.77 -16.83 32.03
N LEU A 247 -10.08 -16.04 32.86
CA LEU A 247 -9.01 -15.12 32.41
C LEU A 247 -7.63 -15.29 33.08
N GLY A 248 -7.40 -16.36 33.85
CA GLY A 248 -6.05 -16.86 34.17
C GLY A 248 -5.11 -15.86 34.87
N THR A 249 -5.56 -15.22 35.96
CA THR A 249 -4.67 -14.43 36.84
C THR A 249 -4.29 -15.22 38.10
N PRO A 250 -3.00 -15.36 38.45
CA PRO A 250 -2.61 -16.03 39.68
C PRO A 250 -2.84 -15.11 40.89
N ASN A 251 -3.47 -15.66 41.91
CA ASN A 251 -3.77 -15.01 43.19
C ASN A 251 -2.51 -15.07 44.08
N ASP A 252 -1.75 -13.99 44.22
CA ASP A 252 -0.58 -13.91 45.10
C ASP A 252 -0.93 -13.08 46.35
N HIS A 253 -1.16 -13.78 47.46
CA HIS A 253 -1.46 -13.21 48.77
C HIS A 253 -0.21 -13.24 49.66
N THR A 254 0.66 -12.21 49.57
CA THR A 254 1.54 -11.86 50.70
C THR A 254 1.95 -10.38 50.65
N ARG A 255 1.21 -9.49 51.32
CA ARG A 255 1.81 -8.25 51.85
C ARG A 255 1.02 -7.67 53.02
N THR A 256 1.66 -7.67 54.18
CA THR A 256 1.26 -7.00 55.42
C THR A 256 1.29 -5.47 55.30
N PRO A 257 0.34 -4.73 55.90
CA PRO A 257 0.47 -3.29 56.12
C PRO A 257 0.98 -2.98 57.55
N PRO A 258 1.73 -1.87 57.76
CA PRO A 258 2.24 -1.48 59.07
C PRO A 258 1.23 -0.60 59.85
N GLN A 259 1.24 -0.76 61.17
CA GLN A 259 0.52 0.05 62.17
C GLN A 259 0.91 1.53 62.14
N SER A 260 -0.06 2.42 62.45
CA SER A 260 0.21 3.61 63.27
C SER A 260 -1.06 4.22 63.92
N TYR A 261 -0.99 4.33 65.24
CA TYR A 261 -1.56 5.34 66.16
C TYR A 261 -3.08 5.57 66.29
N GLN A 262 -3.61 5.11 67.43
CA GLN A 262 -4.73 5.71 68.18
C GLN A 262 -4.34 7.10 68.71
N PRO A 263 -5.33 7.97 68.96
CA PRO A 263 -5.46 8.50 70.31
C PRO A 263 -6.87 8.32 70.90
N ASP A 264 -6.87 8.09 72.21
CA ASP A 264 -8.03 8.04 73.10
C ASP A 264 -8.94 9.27 72.98
N SER A 265 -10.26 9.02 72.96
CA SER A 265 -11.25 9.95 73.50
C SER A 265 -12.38 9.17 74.15
N SER A 266 -12.34 9.13 75.47
CA SER A 266 -13.41 8.68 76.34
C SER A 266 -14.48 9.75 76.45
N PHE A 267 -15.62 9.57 75.78
CA PHE A 267 -16.92 10.08 76.22
C PHE A 267 -18.00 9.06 75.90
N ALA A 268 -18.81 8.77 76.91
CA ALA A 268 -19.86 7.77 76.90
C ALA A 268 -21.16 8.33 76.30
N SER A 269 -21.85 7.44 75.59
CA SER A 269 -23.29 7.38 75.31
C SER A 269 -23.93 8.57 74.58
N GLU A 270 -24.14 8.37 73.28
CA GLU A 270 -25.46 8.44 72.65
C GLU A 270 -25.45 7.43 71.49
N ASP A 271 -26.36 6.46 71.55
CA ASP A 271 -26.59 5.46 70.51
C ASP A 271 -27.09 6.18 69.25
N GLU A 272 -26.18 6.45 68.31
CA GLU A 272 -26.52 6.60 66.89
C GLU A 272 -25.67 5.56 66.17
N ASP A 273 -26.20 4.33 66.15
CA ASP A 273 -25.99 3.40 65.04
C ASP A 273 -26.46 4.15 63.77
N ASP A 274 -25.59 4.99 63.22
CA ASP A 274 -25.66 5.37 61.81
C ASP A 274 -25.26 4.11 61.03
N ASP A 275 -26.15 3.11 61.06
CA ASP A 275 -26.37 2.20 59.96
C ASP A 275 -26.57 3.11 58.74
N LEU A 276 -25.49 3.36 58.01
CA LEU A 276 -25.53 4.04 56.72
C LEU A 276 -26.23 3.12 55.71
N GLU A 277 -27.50 2.83 55.96
CA GLU A 277 -28.43 2.28 54.99
C GLU A 277 -28.50 3.28 53.85
N LEU A 278 -27.94 2.89 52.69
CA LEU A 278 -28.01 3.66 51.46
C LEU A 278 -29.43 4.19 51.28
N THR A 279 -29.58 5.52 51.26
CA THR A 279 -30.91 6.12 51.02
C THR A 279 -31.49 5.53 49.73
N SER A 280 -32.81 5.30 49.70
CA SER A 280 -33.48 4.73 48.51
C SER A 280 -33.10 5.44 47.20
N SER A 281 -32.79 6.74 47.25
CA SER A 281 -32.22 7.51 46.14
C SER A 281 -30.80 7.10 45.72
N GLN A 282 -29.90 6.77 46.66
CA GLN A 282 -28.54 6.30 46.37
C GLN A 282 -28.56 4.90 45.74
N ILE A 283 -29.43 4.00 46.20
CA ILE A 283 -29.60 2.66 45.62
C ILE A 283 -30.05 2.78 44.15
N LEU A 284 -31.04 3.62 43.87
CA LEU A 284 -31.52 3.86 42.50
C LEU A 284 -30.41 4.46 41.62
N GLN A 285 -29.58 5.36 42.17
CA GLN A 285 -28.43 5.90 41.46
C GLN A 285 -27.38 4.81 41.15
N PHE A 286 -27.04 3.95 42.11
CA PHE A 286 -26.12 2.83 41.89
C PHE A 286 -26.64 1.83 40.86
N GLU A 287 -27.93 1.50 40.88
CA GLU A 287 -28.54 0.64 39.87
C GLU A 287 -28.47 1.28 38.47
N ALA A 288 -28.73 2.58 38.37
CA ALA A 288 -28.61 3.33 37.13
C ALA A 288 -27.14 3.40 36.63
N GLU A 289 -26.18 3.60 37.52
CA GLU A 289 -24.74 3.63 37.21
C GLU A 289 -24.24 2.24 36.77
N ASN A 290 -24.61 1.18 37.48
CA ASN A 290 -24.28 -0.20 37.12
C ASN A 290 -24.88 -0.58 35.75
N ALA A 291 -26.13 -0.22 35.49
CA ALA A 291 -26.76 -0.43 34.18
C ALA A 291 -26.04 0.35 33.06
N ALA A 292 -25.60 1.58 33.35
CA ALA A 292 -24.83 2.39 32.40
C ALA A 292 -23.44 1.80 32.12
N ILE A 293 -22.75 1.27 33.14
CA ILE A 293 -21.46 0.58 32.99
C ILE A 293 -21.61 -0.67 32.15
N LEU A 294 -22.59 -1.53 32.46
CA LEU A 294 -22.84 -2.76 31.69
C LEU A 294 -23.15 -2.46 30.23
N ARG A 295 -23.95 -1.43 29.97
CA ARG A 295 -24.22 -0.97 28.61
C ARG A 295 -22.95 -0.49 27.90
N ASN A 296 -22.12 0.31 28.58
CA ASN A 296 -20.84 0.76 28.03
C ASN A 296 -19.92 -0.42 27.71
N VAL A 297 -19.80 -1.38 28.62
CA VAL A 297 -19.01 -2.60 28.41
C VAL A 297 -19.52 -3.37 27.20
N GLN A 298 -20.83 -3.57 27.08
CA GLN A 298 -21.44 -4.24 25.93
C GLN A 298 -21.14 -3.50 24.62
N ASP A 299 -21.34 -2.18 24.58
CA ASP A 299 -21.07 -1.34 23.40
C ASP A 299 -19.58 -1.38 23.02
N THR A 300 -18.67 -1.37 24.00
CA THR A 300 -17.23 -1.47 23.75
C THR A 300 -16.83 -2.83 23.22
N LEU A 301 -17.45 -3.92 23.70
CA LEU A 301 -17.19 -5.27 23.23
C LEU A 301 -17.67 -5.47 21.79
N GLU A 302 -18.87 -4.97 21.46
CA GLU A 302 -19.36 -4.98 20.08
C GLU A 302 -18.43 -4.19 19.15
N SER A 303 -17.99 -2.99 19.56
CA SER A 303 -17.04 -2.19 18.78
C SER A 303 -15.69 -2.89 18.60
N VAL A 304 -15.19 -3.63 19.60
CA VAL A 304 -13.95 -4.40 19.48
C VAL A 304 -14.11 -5.55 18.49
N GLN A 305 -15.19 -6.33 18.60
CA GLN A 305 -15.47 -7.43 17.66
C GLN A 305 -15.58 -6.93 16.21
N GLN A 306 -16.26 -5.80 16.01
CA GLN A 306 -16.36 -5.19 14.68
C GLN A 306 -14.99 -4.74 14.16
N ALA A 307 -14.16 -4.14 15.01
CA ALA A 307 -12.82 -3.70 14.64
C ALA A 307 -11.88 -4.89 14.34
N GLU A 308 -12.00 -6.00 15.08
CA GLU A 308 -11.28 -7.25 14.80
C GLU A 308 -11.67 -7.86 13.45
N SER A 309 -12.97 -7.92 13.14
CA SER A 309 -13.45 -8.39 11.83
C SER A 309 -12.87 -7.57 10.68
N ARG A 310 -12.86 -6.24 10.82
CA ARG A 310 -12.27 -5.34 9.81
C ARG A 310 -10.76 -5.49 9.71
N LEU A 311 -10.08 -5.72 10.84
CA LEU A 311 -8.65 -6.00 10.87
C LEU A 311 -8.32 -7.31 10.13
N MET A 312 -9.15 -8.35 10.29
CA MET A 312 -9.01 -9.58 9.52
C MET A 312 -9.15 -9.31 8.02
N ASP A 313 -10.18 -8.56 7.61
CA ASP A 313 -10.40 -8.19 6.21
C ASP A 313 -9.22 -7.43 5.58
N ILE A 314 -8.66 -6.42 6.27
CA ILE A 314 -7.50 -5.68 5.73
C ILE A 314 -6.26 -6.56 5.69
N SER A 315 -6.08 -7.44 6.67
CA SER A 315 -4.93 -8.34 6.72
C SER A 315 -4.98 -9.37 5.59
N ALA A 316 -6.16 -9.86 5.23
CA ALA A 316 -6.38 -10.73 4.08
C ALA A 316 -6.04 -10.00 2.77
N LEU A 317 -6.54 -8.77 2.58
CA LEU A 317 -6.21 -7.94 1.42
C LEU A 317 -4.70 -7.69 1.33
N GLN A 318 -4.06 -7.34 2.45
CA GLN A 318 -2.63 -7.08 2.48
C GLN A 318 -1.81 -8.33 2.11
N MET A 319 -2.17 -9.48 2.67
CA MET A 319 -1.49 -10.74 2.36
C MET A 319 -1.63 -11.12 0.89
N GLU A 320 -2.82 -10.88 0.30
CA GLU A 320 -3.04 -11.04 -1.14
C GLU A 320 -2.11 -10.11 -1.94
N LEU A 321 -2.04 -8.82 -1.60
CA LEU A 321 -1.17 -7.85 -2.27
C LEU A 321 0.32 -8.21 -2.16
N VAL A 322 0.79 -8.63 -0.99
CA VAL A 322 2.18 -9.05 -0.77
C VAL A 322 2.50 -10.31 -1.57
N THR A 323 1.61 -11.29 -1.57
CA THR A 323 1.78 -12.54 -2.35
C THR A 323 1.84 -12.22 -3.84
N HIS A 324 0.93 -11.37 -4.31
CA HIS A 324 0.88 -10.93 -5.69
C HIS A 324 2.15 -10.18 -6.11
N LEU A 325 2.61 -9.22 -5.30
CA LEU A 325 3.83 -8.46 -5.54
C LEU A 325 5.08 -9.37 -5.58
N THR A 326 5.13 -10.38 -4.71
CA THR A 326 6.24 -11.35 -4.66
C THR A 326 6.32 -12.13 -5.98
N ARG A 327 5.18 -12.70 -6.41
CA ARG A 327 5.09 -13.40 -7.71
C ARG A 327 5.43 -12.47 -8.88
N GLN A 328 4.97 -11.22 -8.83
CA GLN A 328 5.20 -10.24 -9.88
C GLN A 328 6.66 -9.79 -9.96
N THR A 329 7.39 -9.76 -8.83
CA THR A 329 8.81 -9.37 -8.80
C THR A 329 9.64 -10.32 -9.64
N GLU A 330 9.47 -11.63 -9.45
CA GLU A 330 10.18 -12.65 -10.24
C GLU A 330 9.92 -12.51 -11.76
N LEU A 331 8.65 -12.32 -12.14
CA LEU A 331 8.28 -12.14 -13.55
C LEU A 331 8.84 -10.84 -14.14
N THR A 332 8.87 -9.76 -13.35
CA THR A 332 9.37 -8.46 -13.79
C THR A 332 10.87 -8.50 -13.99
N ASP A 333 11.61 -9.17 -13.09
CA ASP A 333 13.05 -9.34 -13.20
C ASP A 333 13.42 -10.15 -14.45
N GLN A 334 12.70 -11.25 -14.72
CA GLN A 334 12.90 -12.04 -15.95
C GLN A 334 12.68 -11.20 -17.22
N LEU A 335 11.55 -10.47 -17.30
CA LEU A 335 11.26 -9.60 -18.44
C LEU A 335 12.30 -8.48 -18.61
N TYR A 336 12.84 -7.97 -17.51
CA TYR A 336 13.87 -6.94 -17.53
C TYR A 336 15.21 -7.48 -18.05
N GLU A 337 15.64 -8.64 -17.56
CA GLU A 337 16.84 -9.33 -18.04
C GLU A 337 16.72 -9.68 -19.53
N ASP A 338 15.57 -10.21 -19.94
CA ASP A 338 15.28 -10.54 -21.34
C ASP A 338 15.35 -9.29 -22.23
N ALA A 339 14.77 -8.16 -21.79
CA ALA A 339 14.79 -6.91 -22.53
C ALA A 339 16.22 -6.34 -22.67
N ILE A 340 17.06 -6.44 -21.63
CA ILE A 340 18.46 -6.01 -21.68
C ILE A 340 19.26 -6.91 -22.61
N ALA A 341 19.16 -8.22 -22.44
CA ALA A 341 19.88 -9.19 -23.26
C ALA A 341 19.56 -8.97 -24.74
N THR A 342 18.27 -8.83 -25.04
CA THR A 342 17.72 -8.58 -26.36
C THR A 342 18.20 -7.24 -26.94
N THR A 343 18.21 -6.16 -26.16
CA THR A 343 18.73 -4.87 -26.63
C THR A 343 20.22 -4.96 -26.94
N SER A 344 20.99 -5.66 -26.10
CA SER A 344 22.44 -5.82 -26.27
C SER A 344 22.82 -6.65 -27.50
N THR A 345 22.04 -7.68 -27.84
CA THR A 345 22.28 -8.50 -29.04
C THR A 345 22.05 -7.69 -30.29
N VAL A 346 21.01 -6.85 -30.29
CA VAL A 346 20.65 -6.00 -31.44
C VAL A 346 21.68 -4.93 -31.69
N GLU A 347 22.22 -4.30 -30.64
CA GLU A 347 23.28 -3.31 -30.78
C GLU A 347 24.52 -3.94 -31.44
N LYS A 348 24.92 -5.13 -30.99
CA LYS A 348 26.00 -5.92 -31.61
C LYS A 348 25.67 -6.28 -33.07
N SER A 349 24.45 -6.74 -33.35
CA SER A 349 24.01 -7.08 -34.71
C SER A 349 24.00 -5.86 -35.64
N LYS A 350 23.55 -4.69 -35.19
CA LYS A 350 23.59 -3.44 -35.98
C LYS A 350 25.03 -3.04 -36.28
N ALA A 351 25.94 -3.19 -35.31
CA ALA A 351 27.38 -2.93 -35.52
C ALA A 351 28.00 -3.92 -36.53
N GLU A 352 27.63 -5.20 -36.48
CA GLU A 352 28.08 -6.21 -37.44
C GLU A 352 27.54 -5.95 -38.85
N LEU A 353 26.26 -5.59 -39.00
CA LEU A 353 25.66 -5.23 -40.28
C LEU A 353 26.36 -4.01 -40.90
N LYS A 354 26.69 -3.00 -40.09
CA LYS A 354 27.44 -1.84 -40.55
C LYS A 354 28.85 -2.22 -41.05
N LYS A 355 29.56 -3.05 -40.28
CA LYS A 355 30.88 -3.59 -40.67
C LYS A 355 30.79 -4.47 -41.93
N ALA A 356 29.73 -5.26 -42.08
CA ALA A 356 29.50 -6.09 -43.26
C ALA A 356 29.19 -5.24 -44.50
N GLN A 357 28.44 -4.14 -44.34
CA GLN A 357 28.17 -3.18 -45.42
C GLN A 357 29.45 -2.47 -45.87
N GLU A 358 30.32 -2.07 -44.93
CA GLU A 358 31.63 -1.49 -45.24
C GLU A 358 32.51 -2.49 -46.02
N ARG A 359 32.63 -3.74 -45.54
CA ARG A 359 33.36 -4.81 -46.26
C ARG A 359 32.78 -5.12 -47.64
N GLY A 360 31.46 -5.06 -47.79
CA GLY A 360 30.80 -5.27 -49.08
C GLY A 360 31.11 -4.17 -50.11
N LYS A 361 31.37 -2.94 -49.66
CA LYS A 361 31.82 -1.86 -50.53
C LYS A 361 33.27 -2.10 -50.99
N ASP A 362 34.12 -2.51 -50.06
CA ASP A 362 35.53 -2.80 -50.34
C ASP A 362 35.67 -4.01 -51.27
N SER A 363 34.90 -5.08 -51.05
CA SER A 363 34.93 -6.26 -51.93
C SER A 363 34.55 -5.94 -53.37
N ARG A 364 33.51 -5.10 -53.57
CA ARG A 364 33.10 -4.63 -54.91
C ARG A 364 34.18 -3.78 -55.57
N LEU A 365 34.89 -2.95 -54.81
CA LEU A 365 36.01 -2.16 -55.32
C LEU A 365 37.15 -3.06 -55.80
N TYR A 366 37.57 -4.04 -54.99
CA TYR A 366 38.63 -4.98 -55.38
C TYR A 366 38.26 -5.82 -56.61
N LEU A 367 37.00 -6.24 -56.73
CA LEU A 367 36.50 -6.96 -57.90
C LEU A 367 36.59 -6.09 -59.17
N LEU A 368 36.24 -4.80 -59.08
CA LEU A 368 36.37 -3.85 -60.19
C LEU A 368 37.82 -3.65 -60.60
N VAL A 369 38.73 -3.45 -59.64
CA VAL A 369 40.17 -3.28 -59.90
C VAL A 369 40.75 -4.53 -60.56
N PHE A 370 40.38 -5.72 -60.07
CA PHE A 370 40.80 -6.99 -60.65
C PHE A 370 40.32 -7.15 -62.10
N LEU A 371 39.05 -6.86 -62.37
CA LEU A 371 38.46 -6.98 -63.71
C LEU A 371 39.11 -6.00 -64.69
N LEU A 372 39.35 -4.75 -64.26
CA LEU A 372 40.05 -3.75 -65.06
C LEU A 372 41.49 -4.17 -65.35
N GLY A 373 42.20 -4.67 -64.33
CA GLY A 373 43.58 -5.16 -64.46
C GLY A 373 43.68 -6.34 -65.43
N ALA A 374 42.80 -7.33 -65.29
CA ALA A 374 42.74 -8.49 -66.19
C ALA A 374 42.42 -8.07 -67.64
N SER A 375 41.54 -7.09 -67.83
CA SER A 375 41.24 -6.53 -69.16
C SER A 375 42.45 -5.87 -69.80
N PHE A 376 43.23 -5.10 -69.03
CA PHE A 376 44.48 -4.50 -69.53
C PHE A 376 45.55 -5.55 -69.84
N SER A 377 45.69 -6.59 -69.00
CA SER A 377 46.61 -7.69 -69.25
C SER A 377 46.28 -8.44 -70.54
N LEU A 378 45.00 -8.70 -70.82
CA LEU A 378 44.57 -9.30 -72.08
C LEU A 378 44.85 -8.41 -73.30
N LEU A 379 44.64 -7.10 -73.16
CA LEU A 379 44.95 -6.15 -74.24
C LEU A 379 46.45 -6.10 -74.54
N PHE A 380 47.29 -6.11 -73.50
CA PHE A 380 48.74 -6.12 -73.67
C PHE A 380 49.23 -7.42 -74.33
N LEU A 381 48.67 -8.57 -73.94
CA LEU A 381 49.01 -9.89 -74.49
C LEU A 381 48.51 -10.10 -75.92
N HIS A 382 47.51 -9.32 -76.37
CA HIS A 382 47.08 -9.31 -77.77
C HIS A 382 47.89 -8.33 -78.63
N TYR A 383 48.39 -7.25 -78.04
CA TYR A 383 49.14 -6.22 -78.77
C TYR A 383 50.62 -6.59 -78.99
N TYR A 384 51.17 -7.48 -78.16
CA TYR A 384 52.54 -7.95 -78.18
C TYR A 384 52.58 -9.45 -78.41
#